data_AF-N2BRS3-F1
#
_entry.id   AF-N2BRS3-F1
#
_cell.length_a   1.000
_cell.length_b   1.000
_cell.length_c   1.000
_cell.angle_alpha   90.00
_cell.angle_beta   90.00
_cell.angle_gamma   90.00
#
_symmetry.space_group_name_H-M   'P 1'
#
loop_
_entity.id
_entity.type
_entity.pdbx_description
1 polymer ?
#
loop_
_entity_poly.entity_id
_entity_poly.type
_entity_poly.pdbx_seq_one_letter_code
_entity_poly.pdbx_strand_id
1 'polypeptide(L)'
;MGKLYLSIFSFDLRIDFQNGFVRQEVHYKANDTLKDIFQAVDSKNFGYQEFGIDLQFIHCRINGYAVFGNLGVKEIVEKLGCYLEIEPLNKRYAKKDLLLDLDKAFARYSDFFYAMDFIAPSDREELKKYLLINFIVPTYDDSYCGDGFLLYIKWLCLRYPLYKEKLLRFISCRGSGIFWHVSTANFMLPHNRAIDTQIESLQSALISPTCKDKEWLGFGSYINSQYQFTCKNRIADYNATESFTPFIQSILHANTY
;
A
#
# COMPACT_ATOMS: atom_id res chain seq x y z
N MET A 1 17.00 1.58 -29.35
CA MET A 1 17.69 0.99 -28.18
C MET A 1 18.11 2.14 -27.31
N GLY A 2 17.64 2.20 -26.06
CA GLY A 2 17.96 3.25 -25.10
C GLY A 2 18.87 2.74 -23.98
N LYS A 3 19.26 3.65 -23.09
CA LYS A 3 20.03 3.36 -21.87
C LYS A 3 19.28 3.91 -20.66
N LEU A 4 19.17 3.11 -19.61
CA LEU A 4 18.73 3.53 -18.28
C LEU A 4 19.93 3.60 -17.35
N TYR A 5 19.95 4.63 -16.51
CA TYR A 5 20.92 4.80 -15.44
C TYR A 5 20.20 4.55 -14.13
N LEU A 6 20.47 3.40 -13.52
CA LEU A 6 19.80 2.94 -12.32
C LEU A 6 20.64 3.29 -11.10
N SER A 7 20.02 3.82 -10.06
CA SER A 7 20.57 3.96 -8.72
C SER A 7 19.69 3.13 -7.79
N ILE A 8 20.11 1.91 -7.49
CA ILE A 8 19.28 0.91 -6.81
C ILE A 8 19.69 0.80 -5.34
N PHE A 9 18.73 0.95 -4.44
CA PHE A 9 18.96 0.74 -3.00
C PHE A 9 19.47 -0.67 -2.74
N SER A 10 20.59 -0.78 -2.02
CA SER A 10 21.14 -2.06 -1.60
C SER A 10 21.24 -2.15 -0.08
N PHE A 11 20.75 -3.29 0.41
CA PHE A 11 20.70 -3.63 1.82
C PHE A 11 20.57 -5.14 1.95
N ASP A 12 21.17 -5.75 2.97
CA ASP A 12 20.96 -7.16 3.27
C ASP A 12 20.94 -7.37 4.78
N LEU A 13 19.80 -7.77 5.34
CA LEU A 13 19.64 -7.97 6.79
C LEU A 13 20.61 -9.02 7.37
N ARG A 14 21.17 -9.88 6.52
CA ARG A 14 22.11 -10.95 6.92
C ARG A 14 23.53 -10.45 7.13
N ILE A 15 23.86 -9.23 6.68
CA ILE A 15 25.22 -8.67 6.73
C ILE A 15 25.21 -7.37 7.54
N ASP A 16 26.21 -7.20 8.40
CA ASP A 16 26.47 -5.95 9.10
C ASP A 16 27.24 -4.97 8.18
N PHE A 17 26.59 -4.53 7.10
CA PHE A 17 27.13 -3.57 6.15
C PHE A 17 26.21 -2.35 6.05
N GLN A 18 26.80 -1.16 5.83
CA GLN A 18 26.03 0.07 5.64
C GLN A 18 25.17 -0.01 4.38
N ASN A 19 23.91 0.44 4.48
CA ASN A 19 23.04 0.57 3.32
C ASN A 19 23.58 1.65 2.35
N GLY A 20 23.23 1.51 1.08
CA GLY A 20 23.71 2.42 0.04
C GLY A 20 22.95 2.27 -1.27
N PHE A 21 23.54 2.82 -2.34
CA PHE A 21 23.00 2.70 -3.69
C PHE A 21 24.03 2.10 -4.64
N VAL A 22 23.61 1.06 -5.37
CA VAL A 22 24.38 0.44 -6.45
C VAL A 22 23.97 1.11 -7.75
N ARG A 23 24.95 1.67 -8.47
CA ARG A 23 24.73 2.31 -9.76
C ARG A 23 24.97 1.33 -10.90
N GLN A 24 24.02 1.22 -11.82
CA GLN A 24 24.15 0.36 -13.01
C GLN A 24 23.63 1.06 -14.26
N GLU A 25 24.21 0.69 -15.40
CA GLU A 25 23.69 1.07 -16.71
C GLU A 25 23.06 -0.16 -17.36
N VAL A 26 21.79 -0.03 -17.77
CA VAL A 26 21.05 -1.11 -18.42
C VAL A 26 20.55 -0.64 -19.78
N HIS A 27 20.82 -1.43 -20.81
CA HIS A 27 20.27 -1.19 -22.15
C HIS A 27 18.83 -1.69 -22.24
N TYR A 28 17.98 -0.95 -22.93
CA TYR A 28 16.58 -1.35 -23.12
C TYR A 28 16.07 -1.15 -24.57
N LYS A 29 15.06 -1.94 -24.93
CA LYS A 29 14.29 -1.87 -26.16
C LYS A 29 12.90 -1.29 -25.88
N ALA A 30 12.22 -0.86 -26.93
CA ALA A 30 10.94 -0.15 -26.81
C ALA A 30 9.82 -0.95 -26.10
N ASN A 31 9.88 -2.28 -26.20
CA ASN A 31 8.88 -3.19 -25.64
C ASN A 31 9.35 -3.85 -24.32
N ASP A 32 10.51 -3.46 -23.81
CA ASP A 32 11.00 -4.00 -22.54
C ASP A 32 10.12 -3.50 -21.39
N THR A 33 10.05 -4.31 -20.35
CA THR A 33 9.29 -4.08 -19.13
C THR A 33 10.22 -3.96 -17.93
N LEU A 34 9.70 -3.53 -16.78
CA LEU A 34 10.48 -3.49 -15.53
C LEU A 34 11.13 -4.84 -15.21
N LYS A 35 10.42 -5.95 -15.45
CA LYS A 35 10.95 -7.30 -15.26
C LYS A 35 12.21 -7.52 -16.10
N ASP A 36 12.18 -7.13 -17.37
CA ASP A 36 13.35 -7.28 -18.26
C ASP A 36 14.53 -6.44 -17.76
N ILE A 37 14.27 -5.22 -17.30
CA ILE A 37 15.29 -4.34 -16.71
C ILE A 37 15.90 -4.97 -15.46
N PHE A 38 15.07 -5.45 -14.54
CA PHE A 38 15.55 -6.05 -13.29
C PHE A 38 16.26 -7.39 -13.51
N GLN A 39 15.89 -8.16 -14.53
CA GLN A 39 16.63 -9.36 -14.92
C GLN A 39 17.99 -9.04 -15.55
N ALA A 40 18.15 -7.86 -16.15
CA ALA A 40 19.41 -7.40 -16.72
C ALA A 40 20.35 -6.74 -15.70
N VAL A 41 19.91 -6.52 -14.45
CA VAL A 41 20.74 -6.02 -13.36
C VAL A 41 21.80 -7.05 -12.99
N ASP A 42 23.07 -6.63 -12.92
CA ASP A 42 24.17 -7.49 -12.50
C ASP A 42 24.12 -7.71 -10.99
N SER A 43 23.71 -8.92 -10.59
CA SER A 43 23.54 -9.30 -9.18
C SER A 43 24.86 -9.33 -8.41
N LYS A 44 26.01 -9.42 -9.09
CA LYS A 44 27.34 -9.45 -8.44
C LYS A 44 27.66 -8.18 -7.67
N ASN A 45 26.96 -7.08 -7.99
CA ASN A 45 27.13 -5.79 -7.32
C ASN A 45 26.31 -5.68 -6.01
N PHE A 46 25.55 -6.71 -5.64
CA PHE A 46 24.71 -6.74 -4.44
C PHE A 46 25.25 -7.74 -3.39
N GLY A 47 24.75 -7.63 -2.17
CA GLY A 47 25.10 -8.54 -1.07
C GLY A 47 24.89 -10.00 -1.45
N TYR A 48 25.87 -10.85 -1.12
CA TYR A 48 25.91 -12.27 -1.53
C TYR A 48 25.78 -12.52 -3.04
N GLN A 49 26.08 -11.53 -3.89
CA GLN A 49 25.97 -11.62 -5.36
C GLN A 49 24.54 -11.94 -5.83
N GLU A 50 23.55 -11.50 -5.06
CA GLU A 50 22.14 -11.77 -5.25
C GLU A 50 21.38 -10.45 -5.16
N PHE A 51 20.53 -10.15 -6.15
CA PHE A 51 19.68 -8.97 -6.15
C PHE A 51 18.29 -9.33 -5.60
N GLY A 52 17.93 -8.73 -4.47
CA GLY A 52 16.65 -8.97 -3.81
C GLY A 52 15.50 -8.24 -4.51
N ILE A 53 14.73 -8.97 -5.33
CA ILE A 53 13.50 -8.46 -5.96
C ILE A 53 12.48 -9.58 -6.21
N ASP A 54 11.19 -9.26 -6.12
CA ASP A 54 10.11 -10.11 -6.61
C ASP A 54 9.83 -9.84 -8.10
N LEU A 55 10.20 -10.80 -8.95
CA LEU A 55 9.95 -10.74 -10.40
C LEU A 55 8.58 -11.32 -10.82
N GLN A 56 7.84 -11.94 -9.90
CA GLN A 56 6.47 -12.39 -10.15
C GLN A 56 5.49 -11.23 -9.99
N PHE A 57 5.68 -10.44 -8.93
CA PHE A 57 4.95 -9.20 -8.71
C PHE A 57 5.88 -8.07 -8.32
N ILE A 58 6.19 -7.22 -9.28
CA ILE A 58 7.07 -6.06 -9.05
C ILE A 58 6.37 -5.05 -8.16
N HIS A 59 7.02 -4.72 -7.05
CA HIS A 59 6.53 -3.73 -6.09
C HIS A 59 7.73 -2.97 -5.50
N CYS A 60 7.88 -1.71 -5.90
CA CYS A 60 9.03 -0.88 -5.52
C CYS A 60 8.68 0.59 -5.63
N ARG A 61 9.63 1.45 -5.28
CA ARG A 61 9.55 2.90 -5.51
C ARG A 61 10.52 3.29 -6.61
N ILE A 62 10.06 4.05 -7.59
CA ILE A 62 10.88 4.61 -8.67
C ILE A 62 10.73 6.13 -8.67
N ASN A 63 11.83 6.85 -8.46
CA ASN A 63 11.87 8.32 -8.33
C ASN A 63 10.78 8.88 -7.40
N GLY A 64 10.60 8.23 -6.25
CA GLY A 64 9.60 8.65 -5.26
C GLY A 64 8.19 8.09 -5.48
N TYR A 65 7.86 7.44 -6.61
CA TYR A 65 6.53 6.87 -6.87
C TYR A 65 6.48 5.38 -6.57
N ALA A 66 5.46 4.93 -5.85
CA ALA A 66 5.15 3.52 -5.68
C ALA A 66 4.66 2.92 -7.00
N VAL A 67 5.26 1.80 -7.38
CA VAL A 67 4.94 1.04 -8.59
C VAL A 67 4.46 -0.34 -8.18
N PHE A 68 3.35 -0.78 -8.76
CA PHE A 68 2.77 -2.11 -8.58
C PHE A 68 2.53 -2.75 -9.94
N GLY A 69 3.27 -3.82 -10.23
CA GLY A 69 3.18 -4.57 -11.47
C GLY A 69 4.28 -4.26 -12.48
N ASN A 70 4.24 -4.98 -13.60
CA ASN A 70 5.28 -4.98 -14.62
C ASN A 70 5.02 -3.91 -15.69
N LEU A 71 5.39 -2.66 -15.38
CA LEU A 71 5.22 -1.53 -16.31
C LEU A 71 6.16 -1.60 -17.51
N GLY A 72 5.72 -1.05 -18.63
CA GLY A 72 6.57 -0.89 -19.82
C GLY A 72 7.62 0.20 -19.60
N VAL A 73 8.87 -0.06 -20.00
CA VAL A 73 9.98 0.89 -19.83
C VAL A 73 9.72 2.19 -20.58
N LYS A 74 9.06 2.12 -21.74
CA LYS A 74 8.67 3.30 -22.52
C LYS A 74 7.85 4.28 -21.67
N GLU A 75 6.82 3.79 -20.97
CA GLU A 75 5.94 4.61 -20.14
C GLU A 75 6.70 5.25 -18.97
N ILE A 76 7.63 4.49 -18.37
CA ILE A 76 8.49 4.99 -17.29
C ILE A 76 9.39 6.10 -17.78
N VAL A 77 10.07 5.90 -18.92
CA VAL A 77 11.00 6.89 -19.48
C VAL A 77 10.27 8.16 -19.90
N GLU A 78 9.08 8.04 -20.50
CA GLU A 78 8.25 9.19 -20.86
C GLU A 78 7.84 10.02 -19.63
N LYS A 79 7.64 9.38 -18.48
CA LYS A 79 7.18 10.04 -17.25
C LYS A 79 8.31 10.53 -16.34
N LEU A 80 9.38 9.76 -16.20
CA LEU A 80 10.43 9.93 -15.20
C LEU A 80 11.83 10.17 -15.80
N GLY A 81 12.00 9.97 -17.11
CA GLY A 81 13.29 10.05 -17.80
C GLY A 81 14.12 8.77 -17.66
N CYS A 82 15.40 8.86 -18.03
CA CYS A 82 16.31 7.71 -18.07
C CYS A 82 17.12 7.49 -16.78
N TYR A 83 17.05 8.43 -15.82
CA TYR A 83 17.73 8.32 -14.53
C TYR A 83 16.71 7.86 -13.50
N LEU A 84 16.85 6.63 -13.04
CA LEU A 84 15.89 5.98 -12.15
C LEU A 84 16.57 5.66 -10.82
N GLU A 85 16.12 6.31 -9.75
CA GLU A 85 16.37 5.90 -8.38
C GLU A 85 15.32 4.87 -7.98
N ILE A 86 15.77 3.70 -7.55
CA ILE A 86 14.91 2.55 -7.26
C ILE A 86 15.11 2.13 -5.80
N GLU A 87 14.02 2.08 -5.05
CA GLU A 87 14.03 1.80 -3.62
C GLU A 87 12.96 0.74 -3.28
N PRO A 88 13.10 0.00 -2.16
CA PRO A 88 11.97 -0.75 -1.61
C PRO A 88 10.82 0.22 -1.31
N LEU A 89 9.58 -0.27 -1.30
CA LEU A 89 8.42 0.59 -0.95
C LEU A 89 8.60 1.27 0.41
N ASN A 90 9.27 0.60 1.35
CA ASN A 90 9.66 1.16 2.64
C ASN A 90 11.02 0.60 3.13
N LYS A 91 12.00 1.47 3.31
CA LYS A 91 13.37 1.10 3.75
C LYS A 91 13.42 0.48 5.15
N ARG A 92 12.52 0.85 6.07
CA ARG A 92 12.50 0.31 7.46
C ARG A 92 12.19 -1.18 7.48
N TYR A 93 11.39 -1.63 6.52
CA TYR A 93 10.98 -3.01 6.35
C TYR A 93 11.74 -3.69 5.21
N ALA A 94 12.84 -3.12 4.71
CA ALA A 94 13.68 -3.82 3.74
C ALA A 94 14.30 -5.07 4.38
N LYS A 95 14.19 -6.20 3.70
CA LYS A 95 14.81 -7.48 4.05
C LYS A 95 16.10 -7.69 3.26
N LYS A 96 16.00 -7.47 1.95
CA LYS A 96 17.11 -7.54 1.00
C LYS A 96 16.81 -6.68 -0.22
N ASP A 97 17.61 -5.65 -0.45
CA ASP A 97 17.47 -4.67 -1.53
C ASP A 97 16.03 -4.14 -1.66
N LEU A 98 15.26 -4.63 -2.63
CA LEU A 98 13.87 -4.21 -2.87
C LEU A 98 12.82 -5.11 -2.17
N LEU A 99 13.22 -6.28 -1.67
CA LEU A 99 12.34 -7.19 -0.92
C LEU A 99 12.05 -6.67 0.48
N LEU A 100 10.79 -6.85 0.92
CA LEU A 100 10.32 -6.43 2.23
C LEU A 100 10.19 -7.60 3.21
N ASP A 101 10.33 -7.30 4.50
CA ASP A 101 9.99 -8.14 5.64
C ASP A 101 8.55 -7.83 6.08
N LEU A 102 7.58 -8.51 5.44
CA LEU A 102 6.16 -8.33 5.74
C LEU A 102 5.76 -8.95 7.08
N ASP A 103 6.50 -9.94 7.59
CA ASP A 103 6.25 -10.51 8.93
C ASP A 103 6.57 -9.46 10.01
N LYS A 104 7.67 -8.72 9.86
CA LYS A 104 8.00 -7.59 10.73
C LYS A 104 6.97 -6.47 10.66
N ALA A 105 6.43 -6.17 9.47
CA ALA A 105 5.36 -5.18 9.32
C ALA A 105 4.03 -5.66 9.93
N PHE A 106 3.71 -6.96 9.76
CA PHE A 106 2.52 -7.60 10.33
C PHE A 106 2.53 -7.58 11.87
N ALA A 107 3.70 -7.78 12.49
CA ALA A 107 3.83 -7.84 13.94
C ALA A 107 3.34 -6.58 14.67
N ARG A 108 3.34 -5.41 14.01
CA ARG A 108 2.78 -4.15 14.57
C ARG A 108 1.30 -4.27 14.95
N TYR A 109 0.55 -5.20 14.35
CA TYR A 109 -0.89 -5.34 14.54
C TYR A 109 -1.28 -6.37 15.63
N SER A 110 -0.32 -6.82 16.46
CA SER A 110 -0.58 -7.79 17.55
C SER A 110 -1.69 -7.34 18.50
N ASP A 111 -1.66 -6.07 18.91
CA ASP A 111 -2.60 -5.53 19.90
C ASP A 111 -4.02 -5.45 19.35
N PHE A 112 -4.15 -5.15 18.04
CA PHE A 112 -5.43 -5.22 17.34
C PHE A 112 -6.01 -6.64 17.40
N PHE A 113 -5.20 -7.66 17.07
CA PHE A 113 -5.66 -9.06 17.08
C PHE A 113 -5.91 -9.60 18.49
N TYR A 114 -5.24 -9.07 19.50
CA TYR A 114 -5.56 -9.35 20.89
C TYR A 114 -6.93 -8.76 21.28
N ALA A 115 -7.23 -7.52 20.88
CA ALA A 115 -8.51 -6.86 21.15
C ALA A 115 -9.69 -7.42 20.33
N MET A 116 -9.40 -8.02 19.17
CA MET A 116 -10.36 -8.61 18.24
C MET A 116 -10.20 -10.14 18.17
N ASP A 117 -10.27 -10.77 19.34
CA ASP A 117 -10.12 -12.23 19.55
C ASP A 117 -11.05 -13.10 18.69
N PHE A 118 -12.22 -12.58 18.31
CA PHE A 118 -13.18 -13.24 17.41
C PHE A 118 -12.67 -13.46 15.97
N ILE A 119 -11.61 -12.77 15.54
CA ILE A 119 -11.05 -12.92 14.19
C ILE A 119 -10.30 -14.26 14.13
N ALA A 120 -10.74 -15.14 13.22
CA ALA A 120 -10.12 -16.44 13.00
C ALA A 120 -8.64 -16.30 12.58
N PRO A 121 -7.72 -17.18 13.01
CA PRO A 121 -6.29 -17.08 12.68
C PRO A 121 -6.00 -16.94 11.18
N SER A 122 -6.71 -17.67 10.32
CA SER A 122 -6.59 -17.55 8.85
C SER A 122 -6.93 -16.14 8.34
N ASP A 123 -7.95 -15.53 8.93
CA ASP A 123 -8.39 -14.18 8.57
C ASP A 123 -7.43 -13.12 9.12
N ARG A 124 -6.62 -13.43 10.15
CA ARG A 124 -5.54 -12.54 10.63
C ARG A 124 -4.41 -12.48 9.61
N GLU A 125 -3.94 -13.64 9.15
CA GLU A 125 -2.86 -13.73 8.16
C GLU A 125 -3.22 -13.02 6.84
N GLU A 126 -4.51 -12.92 6.50
CA GLU A 126 -4.99 -12.19 5.32
C GLU A 126 -4.50 -10.73 5.30
N LEU A 127 -4.25 -10.10 6.45
CA LEU A 127 -3.72 -8.73 6.53
C LEU A 127 -2.41 -8.57 5.75
N LYS A 128 -1.55 -9.59 5.69
CA LYS A 128 -0.26 -9.53 4.99
C LYS A 128 -0.40 -9.11 3.53
N LYS A 129 -1.49 -9.53 2.88
CA LYS A 129 -1.80 -9.18 1.48
C LYS A 129 -2.01 -7.67 1.28
N TYR A 130 -2.45 -6.97 2.31
CA TYR A 130 -2.73 -5.54 2.27
C TYR A 130 -1.53 -4.67 2.66
N LEU A 131 -0.50 -5.23 3.31
CA LEU A 131 0.56 -4.43 3.93
C LEU A 131 1.35 -3.58 2.94
N LEU A 132 1.51 -4.02 1.70
CA LEU A 132 2.20 -3.23 0.68
C LEU A 132 1.53 -1.86 0.43
N ILE A 133 0.21 -1.78 0.61
CA ILE A 133 -0.58 -0.56 0.44
C ILE A 133 -0.25 0.47 1.53
N ASN A 134 0.15 0.03 2.73
CA ASN A 134 0.57 0.95 3.80
C ASN A 134 1.80 1.79 3.41
N PHE A 135 2.57 1.32 2.43
CA PHE A 135 3.86 1.91 2.07
C PHE A 135 3.79 2.81 0.84
N ILE A 136 2.60 3.10 0.31
CA ILE A 136 2.46 3.95 -0.88
C ILE A 136 2.89 5.38 -0.57
N VAL A 137 2.29 5.97 0.47
CA VAL A 137 2.62 7.31 0.96
C VAL A 137 3.85 7.19 1.88
N PRO A 138 4.97 7.86 1.55
CA PRO A 138 6.21 7.69 2.29
C PRO A 138 6.27 8.48 3.62
N THR A 139 5.35 9.42 3.82
CA THR A 139 5.41 10.42 4.90
C THR A 139 4.46 10.16 6.06
N TYR A 140 3.79 9.00 6.12
CA TYR A 140 2.92 8.72 7.25
C TYR A 140 3.70 8.66 8.56
N ASP A 141 3.10 9.23 9.60
CA ASP A 141 3.57 9.07 10.98
C ASP A 141 3.46 7.60 11.40
N ASP A 142 4.38 7.16 12.25
CA ASP A 142 4.42 5.79 12.74
C ASP A 142 3.18 5.38 13.52
N SER A 143 2.45 6.35 14.09
CA SER A 143 1.19 6.09 14.78
C SER A 143 0.04 5.78 13.82
N TYR A 144 0.11 6.16 12.54
CA TYR A 144 -0.96 5.92 11.57
C TYR A 144 -1.20 4.41 11.36
N CYS A 145 -2.47 4.01 11.36
CA CYS A 145 -2.84 2.59 11.26
C CYS A 145 -2.54 1.97 9.88
N GLY A 146 -2.45 2.79 8.82
CA GLY A 146 -2.03 2.36 7.48
C GLY A 146 -3.19 2.09 6.51
N ASP A 147 -3.04 2.55 5.27
CA ASP A 147 -4.10 2.46 4.23
C ASP A 147 -4.47 1.01 3.87
N GLY A 148 -3.50 0.11 3.81
CA GLY A 148 -3.75 -1.32 3.64
C GLY A 148 -4.54 -1.92 4.80
N PHE A 149 -4.22 -1.53 6.04
CA PHE A 149 -4.98 -1.96 7.21
C PHE A 149 -6.43 -1.46 7.19
N LEU A 150 -6.68 -0.25 6.69
CA LEU A 150 -8.05 0.25 6.49
C LEU A 150 -8.85 -0.63 5.51
N LEU A 151 -8.24 -1.03 4.40
CA LEU A 151 -8.87 -1.93 3.43
C LEU A 151 -9.08 -3.34 4.00
N TYR A 152 -8.16 -3.83 4.83
CA TYR A 152 -8.33 -5.07 5.58
C TYR A 152 -9.52 -4.98 6.55
N ILE A 153 -9.68 -3.86 7.26
CA ILE A 153 -10.84 -3.62 8.14
C ILE A 153 -12.14 -3.60 7.34
N LYS A 154 -12.15 -3.02 6.14
CA LYS A 154 -13.31 -3.10 5.23
C LYS A 154 -13.67 -4.55 4.91
N TRP A 155 -12.68 -5.37 4.56
CA TRP A 155 -12.87 -6.80 4.29
C TRP A 155 -13.40 -7.55 5.52
N LEU A 156 -12.87 -7.29 6.72
CA LEU A 156 -13.38 -7.87 7.96
C LEU A 156 -14.82 -7.45 8.26
N CYS A 157 -15.21 -6.20 7.97
CA CYS A 157 -16.59 -5.74 8.19
C CYS A 157 -17.61 -6.53 7.37
N LEU A 158 -17.21 -7.04 6.20
CA LEU A 158 -18.06 -7.91 5.37
C LEU A 158 -18.14 -9.33 5.94
N ARG A 159 -17.02 -9.86 6.45
CA ARG A 159 -16.95 -11.23 7.00
C ARG A 159 -17.56 -11.36 8.40
N TYR A 160 -17.45 -10.31 9.20
CA TYR A 160 -17.90 -10.27 10.59
C TYR A 160 -18.92 -9.14 10.79
N PRO A 161 -20.09 -9.20 10.14
CA PRO A 161 -21.07 -8.10 10.16
C PRO A 161 -21.57 -7.77 11.58
N LEU A 162 -21.64 -8.77 12.47
CA LEU A 162 -22.00 -8.58 13.88
C LEU A 162 -20.98 -7.73 14.66
N TYR A 163 -19.72 -7.72 14.23
CA TYR A 163 -18.62 -6.98 14.86
C TYR A 163 -18.22 -5.71 14.10
N LYS A 164 -18.94 -5.37 13.02
CA LYS A 164 -18.65 -4.21 12.15
C LYS A 164 -18.44 -2.92 12.94
N GLU A 165 -19.31 -2.60 13.89
CA GLU A 165 -19.18 -1.37 14.69
C GLU A 165 -17.90 -1.35 15.53
N LYS A 166 -17.51 -2.50 16.10
CA LYS A 166 -16.29 -2.64 16.89
C LYS A 166 -15.04 -2.44 16.01
N LEU A 167 -15.06 -2.99 14.79
CA LEU A 167 -14.00 -2.84 13.79
C LEU A 167 -13.87 -1.38 13.31
N LEU A 168 -14.99 -0.76 12.94
CA LEU A 168 -15.02 0.64 12.50
C LEU A 168 -14.54 1.60 13.58
N ARG A 169 -14.93 1.36 14.85
CA ARG A 169 -14.46 2.16 15.98
C ARG A 169 -12.94 2.06 16.19
N PHE A 170 -12.32 0.93 15.86
CA PHE A 170 -10.87 0.78 16.01
C PHE A 170 -10.10 1.73 15.08
N ILE A 171 -10.55 1.86 13.82
CA ILE A 171 -9.93 2.76 12.84
C ILE A 171 -10.39 4.21 12.95
N SER A 172 -11.27 4.52 13.90
CA SER A 172 -11.85 5.86 14.07
C SER A 172 -11.07 6.70 15.10
N CYS A 173 -9.86 6.31 15.48
CA CYS A 173 -9.04 7.08 16.42
C CYS A 173 -8.60 8.44 15.84
N ARG A 174 -8.74 9.54 16.60
CA ARG A 174 -8.33 10.89 16.15
C ARG A 174 -6.86 11.01 15.79
N GLY A 175 -5.97 10.33 16.53
CA GLY A 175 -4.53 10.51 16.41
C GLY A 175 -3.85 9.63 15.36
N SER A 176 -4.55 8.58 14.88
CA SER A 176 -3.92 7.52 14.10
C SER A 176 -4.87 6.81 13.13
N GLY A 177 -6.15 7.17 13.15
CA GLY A 177 -7.20 6.50 12.41
C GLY A 177 -7.37 7.04 10.99
N ILE A 178 -8.44 6.56 10.35
CA ILE A 178 -8.76 6.72 8.93
C ILE A 178 -8.78 8.16 8.40
N PHE A 179 -8.98 9.17 9.24
CA PHE A 179 -9.00 10.57 8.82
C PHE A 179 -7.61 11.18 8.62
N TRP A 180 -6.53 10.43 8.93
CA TRP A 180 -5.16 10.78 8.56
C TRP A 180 -4.79 10.40 7.13
N HIS A 181 -5.66 9.64 6.45
CA HIS A 181 -5.46 9.28 5.06
C HIS A 181 -5.26 10.51 4.18
N VAL A 182 -4.23 10.47 3.34
CA VAL A 182 -4.02 11.40 2.23
C VAL A 182 -4.06 10.61 0.93
N SER A 183 -4.45 11.27 -0.17
CA SER A 183 -4.61 10.60 -1.46
C SER A 183 -3.32 9.87 -1.89
N THR A 184 -3.43 8.55 -1.98
CA THR A 184 -2.38 7.63 -2.42
C THR A 184 -2.06 7.80 -3.89
N ALA A 185 -3.04 8.20 -4.71
CA ALA A 185 -2.90 8.32 -6.15
C ALA A 185 -1.79 9.30 -6.59
N ASN A 186 -1.48 10.31 -5.78
CA ASN A 186 -0.40 11.26 -6.05
C ASN A 186 1.00 10.66 -5.89
N PHE A 187 1.10 9.51 -5.21
CA PHE A 187 2.36 8.83 -4.92
C PHE A 187 2.52 7.55 -5.73
N MET A 188 1.68 7.32 -6.73
CA MET A 188 1.65 6.09 -7.51
C MET A 188 1.97 6.33 -8.99
N LEU A 189 2.64 5.35 -9.58
CA LEU A 189 2.85 5.26 -11.01
C LEU A 189 2.35 3.88 -11.51
N PRO A 190 1.39 3.84 -12.44
CA PRO A 190 0.56 4.94 -12.92
C PRO A 190 -0.34 5.52 -11.82
N HIS A 191 -0.81 6.76 -12.04
CA HIS A 191 -1.78 7.39 -11.15
C HIS A 191 -3.06 6.54 -11.06
N ASN A 192 -3.50 6.22 -9.85
CA ASN A 192 -4.65 5.35 -9.62
C ASN A 192 -5.38 5.71 -8.32
N ARG A 193 -6.67 6.04 -8.41
CA ARG A 193 -7.53 6.43 -7.26
C ARG A 193 -8.33 5.29 -6.65
N ALA A 194 -8.08 4.04 -7.03
CA ALA A 194 -8.86 2.90 -6.54
C ALA A 194 -8.79 2.77 -5.02
N ILE A 195 -7.61 2.91 -4.41
CA ILE A 195 -7.42 2.84 -2.96
C ILE A 195 -8.14 3.99 -2.26
N ASP A 196 -7.90 5.22 -2.73
CA ASP A 196 -8.55 6.43 -2.19
C ASP A 196 -10.07 6.29 -2.18
N THR A 197 -10.65 5.83 -3.29
CA THR A 197 -12.10 5.64 -3.42
C THR A 197 -12.65 4.65 -2.38
N GLN A 198 -11.90 3.59 -2.06
CA GLN A 198 -12.30 2.61 -1.05
C GLN A 198 -12.19 3.19 0.36
N ILE A 199 -11.16 3.98 0.67
CA ILE A 199 -10.99 4.61 1.97
C ILE A 199 -12.02 5.73 2.18
N GLU A 200 -12.25 6.57 1.18
CA GLU A 200 -13.30 7.60 1.17
C GLU A 200 -14.70 6.99 1.44
N SER A 201 -14.95 5.77 0.96
CA SER A 201 -16.20 5.05 1.25
C SER A 201 -16.35 4.66 2.72
N LEU A 202 -15.26 4.28 3.39
CA LEU A 202 -15.25 3.99 4.83
C LEU A 202 -15.38 5.27 5.66
N GLN A 203 -14.68 6.34 5.28
CA GLN A 203 -14.81 7.66 5.90
C GLN A 203 -16.26 8.14 5.84
N SER A 204 -16.90 7.99 4.67
CA SER A 204 -18.32 8.32 4.48
C SER A 204 -19.22 7.51 5.41
N ALA A 205 -18.93 6.23 5.64
CA ALA A 205 -19.68 5.39 6.56
C ALA A 205 -19.58 5.87 8.01
N LEU A 206 -18.41 6.35 8.45
CA LEU A 206 -18.17 6.83 9.81
C LEU A 206 -18.84 8.19 10.10
N ILE A 207 -18.92 9.08 9.12
CA ILE A 207 -19.60 10.38 9.28
C ILE A 207 -21.09 10.33 8.91
N SER A 208 -21.58 9.17 8.47
CA SER A 208 -22.98 9.00 8.09
C SER A 208 -23.90 9.08 9.32
N PRO A 209 -25.16 9.54 9.15
CA PRO A 209 -26.16 9.53 10.23
C PRO A 209 -26.45 8.15 10.82
N THR A 210 -26.09 7.08 10.09
CA THR A 210 -26.26 5.68 10.50
C THR A 210 -25.12 5.17 11.38
N CYS A 211 -24.03 5.93 11.55
CA CYS A 211 -22.94 5.55 12.44
C CYS A 211 -23.36 5.67 13.91
N LYS A 212 -23.01 4.66 14.72
CA LYS A 212 -23.31 4.65 16.17
C LYS A 212 -22.23 5.32 17.02
N ASP A 213 -21.10 5.70 16.42
CA ASP A 213 -20.05 6.44 17.09
C ASP A 213 -20.46 7.91 17.24
N LYS A 214 -20.76 8.32 18.49
CA LYS A 214 -21.27 9.66 18.82
C LYS A 214 -20.31 10.77 18.38
N GLU A 215 -19.02 10.49 18.38
CA GLU A 215 -18.01 11.47 18.06
C GLU A 215 -18.03 11.85 16.57
N TRP A 216 -17.98 10.83 15.71
CA TRP A 216 -17.99 11.00 14.25
C TRP A 216 -19.36 11.41 13.71
N LEU A 217 -20.44 10.96 14.37
CA LEU A 217 -21.79 11.47 14.11
C LEU A 217 -21.89 12.98 14.37
N GLY A 218 -21.28 13.45 15.47
CA GLY A 218 -21.20 14.87 15.81
C GLY A 218 -20.41 15.67 14.76
N PHE A 219 -19.28 15.13 14.33
CA PHE A 219 -18.47 15.74 13.26
C PHE A 219 -19.22 15.80 11.91
N GLY A 220 -19.88 14.71 11.50
CA GLY A 220 -20.69 14.67 10.28
C GLY A 220 -21.85 15.68 10.31
N SER A 221 -22.52 15.76 11.46
CA SER A 221 -23.61 16.73 11.69
C SER A 221 -23.11 18.17 11.65
N TYR A 222 -21.94 18.45 12.22
CA TYR A 222 -21.28 19.75 12.12
C TYR A 222 -21.00 20.12 10.65
N ILE A 223 -20.34 19.25 9.88
CA ILE A 223 -20.05 19.52 8.45
C ILE A 223 -21.34 19.79 7.67
N ASN A 224 -22.37 18.95 7.84
CA ASN A 224 -23.65 19.12 7.13
C ASN A 224 -24.33 20.45 7.50
N SER A 225 -24.23 20.88 8.77
CA SER A 225 -24.78 22.17 9.22
C SER A 225 -24.08 23.38 8.60
N GLN A 226 -22.75 23.29 8.40
CA GLN A 226 -21.95 24.41 7.88
C GLN A 226 -22.08 24.57 6.37
N TYR A 227 -22.21 23.46 5.64
CA TYR A 227 -22.03 23.45 4.19
C TYR A 227 -23.26 22.93 3.43
N GLN A 228 -24.36 22.59 4.13
CA GLN A 228 -25.55 21.94 3.55
C GLN A 228 -25.19 20.71 2.71
N PHE A 229 -24.12 20.00 3.09
CA PHE A 229 -23.73 18.77 2.42
C PHE A 229 -24.87 17.76 2.55
N THR A 230 -25.49 17.38 1.43
CA THR A 230 -26.23 16.12 1.40
C THR A 230 -25.16 15.05 1.30
N CYS A 231 -24.82 14.41 2.43
CA CYS A 231 -23.95 13.24 2.41
C CYS A 231 -24.64 12.19 1.52
N LYS A 232 -24.25 12.14 0.24
CA LYS A 232 -24.71 11.08 -0.66
C LYS A 232 -24.11 9.82 -0.10
N ASN A 233 -24.94 9.04 0.58
CA ASN A 233 -24.62 7.70 1.04
C ASN A 233 -24.37 6.83 -0.21
N ARG A 234 -23.19 6.99 -0.85
CA ARG A 234 -22.73 6.14 -1.95
C ARG A 234 -22.59 4.68 -1.50
N ILE A 235 -22.74 4.40 -0.21
CA ILE A 235 -22.86 3.06 0.34
C ILE A 235 -23.99 2.26 -0.34
N ALA A 236 -25.09 2.90 -0.76
CA ALA A 236 -26.15 2.19 -1.50
C ALA A 236 -25.70 1.72 -2.90
N ASP A 237 -24.76 2.42 -3.54
CA ASP A 237 -24.18 2.01 -4.82
C ASP A 237 -22.93 1.12 -4.64
N TYR A 238 -22.28 1.17 -3.47
CA TYR A 238 -21.07 0.39 -3.15
C TYR A 238 -21.34 -0.93 -2.42
N ASN A 239 -22.52 -1.11 -1.83
CA ASN A 239 -22.97 -2.44 -1.38
C ASN A 239 -23.14 -3.41 -2.57
N ALA A 240 -23.10 -2.91 -3.81
CA ALA A 240 -23.18 -3.71 -5.05
C ALA A 240 -21.82 -4.03 -5.68
N THR A 241 -20.68 -3.55 -5.15
CA THR A 241 -19.36 -4.03 -5.59
C THR A 241 -18.68 -4.78 -4.45
N GLU A 242 -19.09 -6.04 -4.32
CA GLU A 242 -18.46 -7.10 -3.52
C GLU A 242 -16.99 -7.37 -3.89
N SER A 243 -16.43 -6.66 -4.88
CA SER A 243 -15.07 -6.85 -5.36
C SER A 243 -14.26 -5.55 -5.27
N PHE A 244 -13.11 -5.64 -4.60
CA PHE A 244 -12.03 -4.69 -4.83
C PHE A 244 -11.75 -4.58 -6.34
N THR A 245 -11.39 -3.39 -6.81
CA THR A 245 -11.04 -3.19 -8.22
C THR A 245 -9.95 -4.18 -8.67
N PRO A 246 -9.85 -4.53 -9.97
CA PRO A 246 -8.80 -5.43 -10.47
C PRO A 246 -7.38 -4.99 -10.08
N PHE A 247 -7.16 -3.68 -9.96
CA PHE A 247 -5.89 -3.11 -9.48
C PHE A 247 -5.58 -3.48 -8.03
N ILE A 248 -6.55 -3.32 -7.11
CA ILE A 248 -6.33 -3.70 -5.71
C ILE A 248 -6.19 -5.22 -5.61
N GLN A 249 -7.01 -5.99 -6.34
CA GLN A 249 -6.92 -7.45 -6.36
C GLN A 249 -5.54 -7.95 -6.83
N SER A 250 -4.91 -7.29 -7.81
CA SER A 250 -3.57 -7.68 -8.25
C SER A 250 -2.52 -7.51 -7.15
N ILE A 251 -2.62 -6.47 -6.33
CA ILE A 251 -1.76 -6.29 -5.15
C ILE A 251 -2.04 -7.39 -4.11
N LEU A 252 -3.31 -7.68 -3.83
CA LEU A 252 -3.67 -8.67 -2.81
C LEU A 252 -3.24 -10.09 -3.19
N HIS A 253 -3.22 -10.43 -4.48
CA HIS A 253 -2.75 -11.73 -4.98
C HIS A 253 -1.22 -11.81 -5.15
N ALA A 254 -0.49 -10.72 -4.92
CA ALA A 254 0.98 -10.75 -4.99
C ALA A 254 1.60 -11.62 -3.88
N ASN A 255 0.98 -11.63 -2.70
CA ASN A 255 1.53 -12.24 -1.49
C ASN A 255 0.92 -13.63 -1.18
N THR A 256 0.46 -14.38 -2.19
CA THR A 256 -0.21 -15.69 -2.01
C THR A 256 0.68 -16.93 -2.19
N TYR A 257 2.00 -16.80 -2.29
CA TYR A 257 2.92 -17.94 -2.44
C TYR A 257 4.13 -17.84 -1.52
#